data_AF-A0A091NL60-F1
#
_entry.id   AF-A0A091NL60-F1
#
_cell.length_a   1.000
_cell.length_b   1.000
_cell.length_c   1.000
_cell.angle_alpha   90.00
_cell.angle_beta   90.00
_cell.angle_gamma   90.00
#
_symmetry.space_group_name_H-M   'P 1'
#
loop_
_entity.id
_entity.type
_entity.pdbx_description
1 polymer ?
#
loop_
_entity_poly.entity_id
_entity_poly.type
_entity_poly.pdbx_seq_one_letter_code
_entity_poly.pdbx_strand_id
1 'polypeptide(L)'
;SRRSDVAWELRRQLMATEEEDSLSYPPLNVTTGNDTCILFYARNITLKANNSVLIDLTNVTFVTRNVDISSSECSDVNTTLSLKYTKPMNGISSLEIRFLMTNKFYGGSARNWSTLDSVEIVQDGGIFAKFNVSAISAPAEYSFHCQLVGTSDLYPARLIPSNNEAKKWDVFISRLQMQGFNIENNQFSYASDCTGFFTPGIWMGLVTSIVLLWILAYGIHMIMQLTTNSRFDDPKGSALSVPQTE
;
A
#
# COMPACT_ATOMS: atom_id res chain seq x y z
N SER A 1 -3.38 -23.36 10.54
CA SER A 1 -2.11 -22.73 10.15
C SER A 1 -2.26 -21.50 9.27
N ARG A 2 -2.84 -21.50 8.06
CA ARG A 2 -2.83 -20.32 7.16
C ARG A 2 -3.30 -18.97 7.72
N ARG A 3 -4.15 -18.94 8.76
CA ARG A 3 -4.67 -17.69 9.35
C ARG A 3 -3.64 -16.98 10.25
N SER A 4 -2.64 -17.70 10.79
CA SER A 4 -1.54 -17.11 11.55
C SER A 4 -0.47 -16.50 10.65
N ASP A 5 -0.27 -17.05 9.44
CA ASP A 5 0.74 -16.56 8.49
C ASP A 5 0.32 -15.21 7.88
N VAL A 6 -0.96 -15.07 7.52
CA VAL A 6 -1.53 -13.80 7.03
C VAL A 6 -1.42 -12.68 8.08
N ALA A 7 -1.54 -13.02 9.38
CA ALA A 7 -1.41 -12.04 10.46
C ALA A 7 0.06 -11.62 10.72
N TRP A 8 1.04 -12.46 10.38
CA TRP A 8 2.46 -12.11 10.39
C TRP A 8 2.79 -11.18 9.22
N GLU A 9 2.26 -11.45 8.04
CA GLU A 9 2.46 -10.67 6.80
C GLU A 9 1.77 -9.30 6.80
N LEU A 10 0.81 -9.06 7.71
CA LEU A 10 0.16 -7.77 7.88
C LEU A 10 0.99 -6.75 8.70
N ARG A 11 2.11 -7.16 9.30
CA ARG A 11 2.93 -6.29 10.16
C ARG A 11 4.05 -5.64 9.35
N ARG A 12 4.07 -4.29 9.34
CA ARG A 12 5.25 -3.54 8.90
C ARG A 12 6.42 -3.85 9.82
N GLN A 13 7.55 -4.24 9.25
CA GLN A 13 8.82 -4.26 9.94
C GLN A 13 9.61 -3.02 9.55
N LEU A 14 9.47 -1.93 10.30
CA LEU A 14 10.32 -0.76 10.13
C LEU A 14 11.71 -1.09 10.70
N MET A 15 12.77 -0.89 9.92
CA MET A 15 14.16 -1.28 10.24
C MET A 15 14.42 -2.79 10.34
N ALA A 16 13.59 -3.65 9.74
CA ALA A 16 14.07 -5.00 9.45
C ALA A 16 14.97 -4.98 8.23
N THR A 17 16.12 -5.64 8.34
CA THR A 17 16.85 -6.14 7.17
C THR A 17 15.87 -6.95 6.35
N GLU A 18 15.77 -6.69 5.05
CA GLU A 18 15.00 -7.54 4.14
C GLU A 18 15.40 -8.98 4.43
N GLU A 19 14.44 -9.82 4.83
CA GLU A 19 14.68 -11.26 4.83
C GLU A 19 15.12 -11.59 3.39
N GLU A 20 16.38 -11.98 3.23
CA GLU A 20 16.87 -12.59 1.99
C GLU A 20 16.00 -13.82 1.74
N ASP A 21 14.93 -13.59 0.97
CA ASP A 21 14.06 -14.64 0.49
C ASP A 21 14.95 -15.50 -0.41
N SER A 22 15.35 -16.66 0.10
CA SER A 22 16.21 -17.67 -0.54
C SER A 22 15.71 -18.20 -1.91
N LEU A 23 14.66 -17.59 -2.46
CA LEU A 23 13.97 -17.92 -3.70
C LEU A 23 13.52 -16.64 -4.44
N SER A 24 14.39 -15.62 -4.51
CA SER A 24 14.09 -14.41 -5.30
C SER A 24 14.28 -14.71 -6.80
N TYR A 25 13.16 -14.85 -7.52
CA TYR A 25 13.15 -14.89 -8.97
C TYR A 25 13.12 -13.47 -9.55
N PRO A 26 13.71 -13.22 -10.75
CA PRO A 26 13.70 -11.89 -11.35
C PRO A 26 12.27 -11.43 -11.69
N PRO A 27 12.00 -10.12 -11.68
CA PRO A 27 10.72 -9.56 -12.11
C PRO A 27 10.42 -9.94 -13.57
N LEU A 28 9.12 -10.00 -13.88
CA LEU A 28 8.62 -10.10 -15.25
C LEU A 28 8.75 -8.73 -15.91
N ASN A 29 9.33 -8.69 -17.11
CA ASN A 29 9.44 -7.47 -17.89
C ASN A 29 8.69 -7.58 -19.22
N VAL A 30 8.04 -6.48 -19.61
CA VAL A 30 7.42 -6.32 -20.93
C VAL A 30 8.22 -5.29 -21.70
N THR A 31 8.73 -5.68 -22.86
CA THR A 31 9.54 -4.82 -23.74
C THR A 31 8.74 -4.39 -24.95
N THR A 32 8.81 -3.11 -25.30
CA THR A 32 8.31 -2.59 -26.57
C THR A 32 9.50 -2.11 -27.38
N GLY A 33 9.88 -2.89 -28.40
CA GLY A 33 11.13 -2.65 -29.12
C GLY A 33 12.35 -2.95 -28.23
N ASN A 34 13.20 -1.95 -28.02
CA ASN A 34 14.42 -2.07 -27.22
C ASN A 34 14.26 -1.63 -25.76
N ASP A 35 13.13 -1.00 -25.43
CA ASP A 35 12.89 -0.40 -24.12
C ASP A 35 11.89 -1.22 -23.30
N THR A 36 12.13 -1.28 -21.99
CA THR A 36 11.26 -1.94 -21.02
C THR A 36 10.16 -0.98 -20.60
N CYS A 37 8.91 -1.37 -20.79
CA CYS A 37 7.76 -0.52 -20.50
C CYS A 37 7.05 -0.91 -19.21
N ILE A 38 6.96 -2.21 -18.90
CA ILE A 38 6.30 -2.69 -17.68
C ILE A 38 7.25 -3.61 -16.93
N LEU A 39 7.37 -3.40 -15.63
CA LEU A 39 7.96 -4.33 -14.69
C LEU A 39 6.91 -4.79 -13.70
N PHE A 40 6.87 -6.09 -13.45
CA PHE A 40 5.89 -6.73 -12.59
C PHE A 40 6.54 -7.82 -11.74
N TYR A 41 6.29 -7.77 -10.44
CA TYR A 41 6.79 -8.73 -9.48
C TYR A 41 5.73 -9.01 -8.41
N ALA A 42 5.66 -10.26 -7.97
CA ALA A 42 4.89 -10.66 -6.81
C ALA A 42 5.49 -11.92 -6.19
N ARG A 43 5.41 -12.06 -4.86
CA ARG A 43 5.83 -13.29 -4.16
C ARG A 43 4.82 -14.42 -4.32
N ASN A 44 3.53 -14.07 -4.42
CA ASN A 44 2.48 -15.06 -4.61
C ASN A 44 1.34 -14.44 -5.40
N ILE A 45 0.84 -15.17 -6.40
CA ILE A 45 -0.34 -14.81 -7.20
C ILE A 45 -1.26 -16.02 -7.19
N THR A 46 -2.32 -15.93 -6.39
CA THR A 46 -3.36 -16.96 -6.36
C THR A 46 -4.73 -16.38 -6.69
N LEU A 47 -5.49 -17.16 -7.43
CA LEU A 47 -6.88 -16.89 -7.73
C LEU A 47 -7.74 -18.00 -7.13
N LYS A 48 -8.94 -17.64 -6.68
CA LYS A 48 -9.93 -18.58 -6.21
C LYS A 48 -11.21 -18.41 -7.02
N ALA A 49 -11.55 -19.39 -7.84
CA ALA A 49 -12.78 -19.39 -8.63
C ALA A 49 -13.90 -20.13 -7.89
N ASN A 50 -15.13 -19.60 -7.94
CA ASN A 50 -16.35 -20.17 -7.36
C ASN A 50 -16.16 -20.64 -5.90
N ASN A 51 -15.38 -19.90 -5.12
CA ASN A 51 -15.10 -20.14 -3.70
C ASN A 51 -14.50 -21.53 -3.36
N SER A 52 -14.03 -22.29 -4.35
CA SER A 52 -13.60 -23.69 -4.16
C SER A 52 -12.34 -24.04 -4.93
N VAL A 53 -12.19 -23.53 -6.15
CA VAL A 53 -11.07 -23.86 -7.05
C VAL A 53 -9.94 -22.86 -6.83
N LEU A 54 -8.82 -23.33 -6.28
CA LEU A 54 -7.63 -22.50 -6.09
C LEU A 54 -6.65 -22.71 -7.24
N ILE A 55 -6.22 -21.62 -7.85
CA ILE A 55 -5.28 -21.57 -8.98
C ILE A 55 -4.07 -20.77 -8.51
N ASP A 56 -2.92 -21.42 -8.40
CA ASP A 56 -1.65 -20.76 -8.11
C ASP A 56 -0.91 -20.51 -9.42
N LEU A 57 -0.67 -19.23 -9.72
CA LEU A 57 -0.05 -18.79 -10.96
C LEU A 57 1.43 -18.44 -10.78
N THR A 58 1.93 -18.39 -9.54
CA THR A 58 3.24 -17.84 -9.17
C THR A 58 4.40 -18.54 -9.87
N ASN A 59 4.41 -19.88 -9.81
CA ASN A 59 5.47 -20.69 -10.43
C ASN A 59 5.44 -20.56 -11.97
N VAL A 60 4.24 -20.47 -12.54
CA VAL A 60 4.06 -20.31 -14.00
C VAL A 60 4.52 -18.93 -14.48
N THR A 61 4.28 -17.89 -13.69
CA THR A 61 4.67 -16.51 -14.05
C THR A 61 6.17 -16.28 -13.92
N PHE A 62 6.77 -16.63 -12.78
CA PHE A 62 8.11 -16.14 -12.48
C PHE A 62 9.22 -17.18 -12.58
N VAL A 63 8.92 -18.45 -12.27
CA VAL A 63 9.93 -19.51 -12.20
C VAL A 63 10.06 -20.22 -13.55
N THR A 64 8.97 -20.76 -14.08
CA THR A 64 8.98 -21.41 -15.41
C THR A 64 8.82 -20.40 -16.56
N ARG A 65 8.30 -19.20 -16.28
CA ARG A 65 8.04 -18.12 -17.25
C ARG A 65 7.26 -18.57 -18.48
N ASN A 66 6.33 -19.51 -18.29
CA ASN A 66 5.48 -20.02 -19.36
C ASN A 66 4.16 -19.24 -19.46
N VAL A 67 4.25 -17.91 -19.36
CA VAL A 67 3.13 -16.97 -19.46
C VAL A 67 3.25 -16.19 -20.77
N ASP A 68 2.16 -16.10 -21.51
CA ASP A 68 2.09 -15.30 -22.74
C ASP A 68 1.77 -13.85 -22.38
N ILE A 69 2.68 -12.95 -22.75
CA ILE A 69 2.61 -11.50 -22.49
C ILE A 69 2.40 -10.69 -23.78
N SER A 70 2.22 -11.34 -24.93
CA SER A 70 2.17 -10.70 -26.24
C SER A 70 1.00 -9.73 -26.43
N SER A 71 -0.08 -9.91 -25.64
CA SER A 71 -1.25 -9.03 -25.57
C SER A 71 -1.06 -7.81 -24.67
N SER A 72 0.15 -7.60 -24.13
CA SER A 72 0.45 -6.41 -23.32
C SER A 72 0.66 -5.21 -24.23
N GLU A 73 0.08 -4.07 -23.87
CA GLU A 73 0.12 -2.83 -24.64
C GLU A 73 0.78 -1.73 -23.84
N CYS A 74 1.63 -0.96 -24.53
CA CYS A 74 2.43 0.10 -23.93
C CYS A 74 2.24 1.42 -24.67
N SER A 75 1.86 2.46 -23.94
CA SER A 75 1.74 3.83 -24.44
C SER A 75 2.11 4.81 -23.32
N ASP A 76 2.45 6.04 -23.67
CA ASP A 76 2.81 7.09 -22.71
C ASP A 76 1.65 7.45 -21.75
N VAL A 77 0.41 7.16 -22.17
CA VAL A 77 -0.82 7.51 -21.44
C VAL A 77 -1.45 6.29 -20.78
N ASN A 78 -1.54 5.16 -21.50
CA ASN A 78 -2.22 3.96 -21.03
C ASN A 78 -1.32 2.75 -21.22
N THR A 79 -1.21 1.89 -20.21
CA THR A 79 -0.46 0.63 -20.31
C THR A 79 -1.31 -0.52 -19.80
N THR A 80 -1.31 -1.63 -20.53
CA THR A 80 -2.05 -2.83 -20.17
C THR A 80 -1.07 -3.98 -20.07
N LEU A 81 -0.88 -4.53 -18.87
CA LEU A 81 -0.15 -5.78 -18.70
C LEU A 81 -1.14 -6.93 -18.85
N SER A 82 -0.97 -7.77 -19.85
CA SER A 82 -1.78 -8.97 -20.06
C SER A 82 -0.94 -10.21 -19.76
N LEU A 83 -1.42 -11.05 -18.84
CA LEU A 83 -0.82 -12.32 -18.45
C LEU A 83 -1.76 -13.44 -18.88
N LYS A 84 -1.42 -14.12 -19.97
CA LYS A 84 -2.22 -15.20 -20.54
C LYS A 84 -1.60 -16.56 -20.23
N TYR A 85 -2.40 -17.43 -19.63
CA TYR A 85 -2.03 -18.77 -19.20
C TYR A 85 -2.78 -19.81 -20.03
N THR A 86 -2.04 -20.77 -20.58
CA THR A 86 -2.62 -21.92 -21.26
C THR A 86 -2.75 -23.09 -20.30
N LYS A 87 -3.96 -23.65 -20.20
CA LYS A 87 -4.30 -24.77 -19.30
C LYS A 87 -3.80 -24.58 -17.85
N PRO A 88 -4.17 -23.49 -17.17
CA PRO A 88 -3.70 -23.23 -15.80
C PRO A 88 -4.19 -24.28 -14.78
N MET A 89 -5.31 -24.96 -15.07
CA MET A 89 -5.85 -26.03 -14.23
C MET A 89 -6.75 -26.96 -15.05
N ASN A 90 -7.00 -28.18 -14.55
CA ASN A 90 -7.99 -29.09 -15.12
C ASN A 90 -9.38 -28.42 -15.18
N GLY A 91 -9.91 -28.25 -16.39
CA GLY A 91 -11.22 -27.62 -16.64
C GLY A 91 -11.17 -26.16 -17.12
N ILE A 92 -9.99 -25.53 -17.18
CA ILE A 92 -9.78 -24.20 -17.76
C ILE A 92 -8.74 -24.33 -18.88
N SER A 93 -9.10 -23.99 -20.12
CA SER A 93 -8.20 -24.02 -21.27
C SER A 93 -7.34 -22.77 -21.42
N SER A 94 -7.87 -21.59 -21.10
CA SER A 94 -7.21 -20.28 -21.21
C SER A 94 -7.71 -19.35 -20.11
N LEU A 95 -6.77 -18.68 -19.45
CA LEU A 95 -7.04 -17.66 -18.46
C LEU A 95 -6.13 -16.46 -18.74
N GLU A 96 -6.70 -15.27 -18.85
CA GLU A 96 -5.96 -14.04 -19.07
C GLU A 96 -6.26 -13.06 -17.93
N ILE A 97 -5.22 -12.48 -17.33
CA ILE A 97 -5.34 -11.43 -16.33
C ILE A 97 -4.77 -10.15 -16.92
N ARG A 98 -5.56 -9.08 -16.93
CA ARG A 98 -5.18 -7.79 -17.49
C ARG A 98 -5.13 -6.75 -16.38
N PHE A 99 -4.01 -6.06 -16.25
CA PHE A 99 -3.84 -4.92 -15.36
C PHE A 99 -3.82 -3.65 -16.22
N LEU A 100 -4.86 -2.83 -16.10
CA LEU A 100 -5.01 -1.60 -16.88
C LEU A 100 -4.54 -0.42 -16.04
N MET A 101 -3.44 0.17 -16.46
CA MET A 101 -2.82 1.32 -15.83
C MET A 101 -2.95 2.56 -16.71
N THR A 102 -3.05 3.72 -16.09
CA THR A 102 -3.04 5.00 -16.78
C THR A 102 -2.06 5.96 -16.13
N ASN A 103 -1.57 6.91 -16.93
CA ASN A 103 -0.66 7.96 -16.52
C ASN A 103 -1.38 9.30 -16.66
N LYS A 104 -1.60 9.98 -15.54
CA LYS A 104 -2.38 11.21 -15.49
C LYS A 104 -1.64 12.32 -14.75
N PHE A 105 -1.63 13.51 -15.35
CA PHE A 105 -1.13 14.71 -14.70
C PHE A 105 -2.14 15.23 -13.66
N TYR A 106 -1.70 15.39 -12.41
CA TYR A 106 -2.51 15.96 -11.34
C TYR A 106 -1.99 17.36 -10.98
N GLY A 107 -2.75 18.38 -11.37
CA GLY A 107 -2.38 19.79 -11.18
C GLY A 107 -2.12 20.17 -9.71
N GLY A 108 -2.81 19.56 -8.74
CA GLY A 108 -2.56 19.80 -7.32
C GLY A 108 -1.19 19.34 -6.82
N SER A 109 -0.60 18.34 -7.48
CA SER A 109 0.76 17.86 -7.19
C SER A 109 1.80 18.34 -8.19
N ALA A 110 1.37 18.97 -9.30
CA ALA A 110 2.19 19.31 -10.46
C ALA A 110 3.04 18.14 -10.98
N ARG A 111 2.51 16.92 -10.90
CA ARG A 111 3.22 15.67 -11.26
C ARG A 111 2.30 14.69 -11.99
N ASN A 112 2.92 13.80 -12.74
CA ASN A 112 2.28 12.64 -13.37
C ASN A 112 2.17 11.50 -12.36
N TRP A 113 1.02 10.85 -12.33
CA TRP A 113 0.74 9.71 -11.49
C TRP A 113 0.33 8.53 -12.33
N SER A 114 0.97 7.38 -12.07
CA SER A 114 0.51 6.09 -12.53
C SER A 114 -0.58 5.57 -11.60
N THR A 115 -1.75 5.25 -12.15
CA THR A 115 -2.85 4.63 -11.43
C THR A 115 -3.19 3.29 -12.06
N LEU A 116 -3.42 2.26 -11.25
CA LEU A 116 -4.05 1.04 -11.73
C LEU A 116 -5.57 1.25 -11.65
N ASP A 117 -6.23 1.32 -12.80
CA ASP A 117 -7.65 1.66 -12.87
C ASP A 117 -8.55 0.43 -12.68
N SER A 118 -8.19 -0.67 -13.35
CA SER A 118 -8.92 -1.92 -13.23
C SER A 118 -8.05 -3.15 -13.44
N VAL A 119 -8.44 -4.24 -12.78
CA VAL A 119 -7.93 -5.59 -13.05
C VAL A 119 -9.06 -6.38 -13.69
N GLU A 120 -8.77 -7.03 -14.82
CA GLU A 120 -9.73 -7.83 -15.57
C GLU A 120 -9.25 -9.28 -15.62
N ILE A 121 -10.18 -10.21 -15.45
CA ILE A 121 -9.93 -11.65 -15.62
C ILE A 121 -10.82 -12.12 -16.76
N VAL A 122 -10.20 -12.66 -17.81
CA VAL A 122 -10.87 -13.24 -18.97
C VAL A 122 -10.63 -14.74 -18.97
N GLN A 123 -11.69 -15.51 -18.83
CA GLN A 123 -11.66 -16.97 -18.89
C GLN A 123 -12.33 -17.45 -20.19
N ASP A 124 -12.02 -18.68 -20.59
CA ASP A 124 -12.72 -19.41 -21.65
C ASP A 124 -14.24 -19.22 -21.64
N GLY A 125 -14.87 -19.29 -22.81
CA GLY A 125 -16.32 -19.15 -22.96
C GLY A 125 -16.83 -17.71 -22.83
N GLY A 126 -15.93 -16.72 -22.88
CA GLY A 126 -16.30 -15.29 -22.82
C GLY A 126 -16.63 -14.79 -21.42
N ILE A 127 -16.24 -15.52 -20.38
CA ILE A 127 -16.42 -15.09 -18.98
C ILE A 127 -15.46 -13.94 -18.72
N PHE A 128 -16.01 -12.79 -18.39
CA PHE A 128 -15.27 -11.55 -18.15
C PHE A 128 -15.59 -11.02 -16.75
N ALA A 129 -14.58 -10.96 -15.89
CA ALA A 129 -14.66 -10.41 -14.54
C ALA A 129 -13.85 -9.12 -14.45
N LYS A 130 -14.46 -8.03 -13.98
CA LYS A 130 -13.80 -6.74 -13.82
C LYS A 130 -13.76 -6.31 -12.37
N PHE A 131 -12.60 -5.86 -11.91
CA PHE A 131 -12.37 -5.30 -10.59
C PHE A 131 -11.93 -3.84 -10.72
N ASN A 132 -12.63 -2.94 -10.04
CA ASN A 132 -12.18 -1.56 -9.85
C ASN A 132 -11.19 -1.52 -8.70
N VAL A 133 -10.22 -0.62 -8.78
CA VAL A 133 -9.15 -0.54 -7.79
C VAL A 133 -9.27 0.73 -6.97
N SER A 134 -9.11 0.65 -5.66
CA SER A 134 -9.36 1.81 -4.77
C SER A 134 -8.14 2.70 -4.54
N ALA A 135 -6.95 2.12 -4.43
CA ALA A 135 -5.78 2.83 -3.87
C ALA A 135 -4.44 2.28 -4.39
N ILE A 136 -4.37 1.91 -5.67
CA ILE A 136 -3.11 1.54 -6.32
C ILE A 136 -2.70 2.70 -7.21
N SER A 137 -1.85 3.57 -6.67
CA SER A 137 -1.29 4.71 -7.38
C SER A 137 0.10 5.05 -6.86
N ALA A 138 0.94 5.55 -7.75
CA ALA A 138 2.27 6.05 -7.45
C ALA A 138 2.62 7.21 -8.41
N PRO A 139 3.54 8.12 -8.05
CA PRO A 139 4.16 9.01 -9.02
C PRO A 139 4.70 8.20 -10.21
N ALA A 140 4.59 8.72 -11.43
CA ALA A 140 4.95 7.97 -12.63
C ALA A 140 6.45 7.57 -12.68
N GLU A 141 7.31 8.26 -11.95
CA GLU A 141 8.74 7.92 -11.83
C GLU A 141 9.01 6.77 -10.84
N TYR A 142 8.03 6.39 -10.02
CA TYR A 142 8.18 5.44 -8.91
C TYR A 142 7.49 4.11 -9.25
N SER A 143 7.92 3.04 -8.59
CA SER A 143 7.19 1.77 -8.61
C SER A 143 6.13 1.75 -7.50
N PHE A 144 5.00 1.09 -7.72
CA PHE A 144 4.03 0.84 -6.65
C PHE A 144 4.38 -0.46 -5.94
N HIS A 145 4.44 -0.45 -4.61
CA HIS A 145 4.67 -1.64 -3.80
C HIS A 145 3.56 -1.84 -2.77
N CYS A 146 3.14 -3.09 -2.57
CA CYS A 146 2.18 -3.44 -1.55
C CYS A 146 2.33 -4.87 -1.05
N GLN A 147 2.30 -5.05 0.27
CA GLN A 147 2.45 -6.36 0.89
C GLN A 147 1.28 -7.30 0.58
N LEU A 148 0.05 -6.80 0.54
CA LEU A 148 -1.16 -7.59 0.27
C LEU A 148 -2.11 -6.82 -0.65
N VAL A 149 -2.48 -7.43 -1.77
CA VAL A 149 -3.44 -6.91 -2.74
C VAL A 149 -4.48 -7.99 -3.05
N GLY A 150 -5.75 -7.64 -3.08
CA GLY A 150 -6.79 -8.63 -3.39
C GLY A 150 -8.22 -8.19 -3.12
N THR A 151 -9.14 -9.14 -3.12
CA THR A 151 -10.59 -8.87 -2.96
C THR A 151 -11.04 -8.71 -1.50
N SER A 152 -10.21 -9.07 -0.53
CA SER A 152 -10.55 -8.96 0.90
C SER A 152 -10.58 -7.51 1.38
N ASP A 153 -11.57 -7.18 2.20
CA ASP A 153 -11.72 -5.86 2.84
C ASP A 153 -10.59 -5.55 3.85
N LEU A 154 -9.84 -6.57 4.27
CA LEU A 154 -8.70 -6.42 5.18
C LEU A 154 -7.41 -6.01 4.47
N TYR A 155 -7.38 -6.06 3.14
CA TYR A 155 -6.17 -5.75 2.39
C TYR A 155 -6.07 -4.24 2.12
N PRO A 156 -4.87 -3.66 2.25
CA PRO A 156 -4.66 -2.22 2.07
C PRO A 156 -4.95 -1.77 0.62
N ALA A 157 -4.57 -2.59 -0.36
CA ALA A 157 -4.92 -2.37 -1.75
C ALA A 157 -6.03 -3.34 -2.17
N ARG A 158 -7.23 -2.81 -2.35
CA ARG A 158 -8.44 -3.60 -2.58
C ARG A 158 -8.86 -3.63 -4.04
N LEU A 159 -9.17 -4.82 -4.52
CA LEU A 159 -9.81 -5.09 -5.80
C LEU A 159 -11.31 -5.26 -5.58
N ILE A 160 -12.10 -4.30 -6.06
CA ILE A 160 -13.54 -4.19 -5.83
C ILE A 160 -14.29 -4.80 -7.02
N PRO A 161 -15.05 -5.89 -6.84
CA PRO A 161 -15.81 -6.49 -7.92
C PRO A 161 -16.78 -5.49 -8.57
N SER A 162 -16.62 -5.23 -9.86
CA SER A 162 -17.46 -4.30 -10.62
C SER A 162 -18.65 -4.99 -11.30
N ASN A 163 -18.59 -6.29 -11.53
CA ASN A 163 -19.66 -7.06 -12.18
C ASN A 163 -19.99 -8.36 -11.44
N ASN A 164 -21.05 -9.06 -11.86
CA ASN A 164 -21.51 -10.28 -11.20
C ASN A 164 -20.52 -11.45 -11.34
N GLU A 165 -19.78 -11.51 -12.44
CA GLU A 165 -18.73 -12.52 -12.62
C GLU A 165 -17.56 -12.28 -11.67
N ALA A 166 -17.11 -11.04 -11.46
CA ALA A 166 -16.04 -10.73 -10.52
C ALA A 166 -16.34 -11.15 -9.07
N LYS A 167 -17.61 -11.21 -8.67
CA LYS A 167 -18.00 -11.71 -7.33
C LYS A 167 -17.73 -13.20 -7.13
N LYS A 168 -17.53 -13.96 -8.21
CA LYS A 168 -17.20 -15.40 -8.16
C LYS A 168 -15.71 -15.66 -8.03
N TRP A 169 -14.89 -14.61 -8.11
CA TRP A 169 -13.44 -14.69 -8.11
C TRP A 169 -12.88 -13.96 -6.89
N ASP A 170 -12.05 -14.67 -6.12
CA ASP A 170 -11.17 -14.01 -5.15
C ASP A 170 -9.76 -13.94 -5.71
N VAL A 171 -9.16 -12.76 -5.57
CA VAL A 171 -7.79 -12.50 -6.02
C VAL A 171 -6.94 -12.28 -4.79
N PHE A 172 -5.78 -12.92 -4.73
CA PHE A 172 -4.80 -12.73 -3.67
C PHE A 172 -3.40 -12.64 -4.27
N ILE A 173 -2.78 -11.48 -4.07
CA ILE A 173 -1.42 -11.18 -4.49
C ILE A 173 -0.63 -10.72 -3.26
N SER A 174 0.51 -11.35 -3.02
CA SER A 174 1.42 -10.98 -1.92
C SER A 174 2.71 -10.37 -2.44
N ARG A 175 3.21 -9.34 -1.73
CA ARG A 175 4.38 -8.52 -2.10
C ARG A 175 4.37 -8.10 -3.56
N LEU A 176 3.29 -7.45 -3.98
CA LEU A 176 3.14 -6.90 -5.32
C LEU A 176 4.10 -5.70 -5.46
N GLN A 177 4.92 -5.70 -6.50
CA GLN A 177 5.61 -4.51 -6.98
C GLN A 177 5.40 -4.38 -8.48
N MET A 178 4.95 -3.21 -8.93
CA MET A 178 4.70 -2.97 -10.35
C MET A 178 5.02 -1.53 -10.75
N GLN A 179 5.47 -1.38 -11.99
CA GLN A 179 5.76 -0.09 -12.60
C GLN A 179 5.43 -0.19 -14.09
N GLY A 180 4.64 0.74 -14.60
CA GLY A 180 4.20 0.74 -16.00
C GLY A 180 4.68 1.93 -16.83
N PHE A 181 5.45 2.85 -16.25
CA PHE A 181 5.91 4.07 -16.90
C PHE A 181 7.31 4.45 -16.39
N ASN A 182 8.07 5.19 -17.20
CA ASN A 182 9.38 5.76 -16.88
C ASN A 182 10.35 4.76 -16.22
N ILE A 183 10.52 3.59 -16.85
CA ILE A 183 11.44 2.55 -16.37
C ILE A 183 12.84 2.83 -16.91
N GLU A 184 13.82 2.84 -16.01
CA GLU A 184 15.22 3.02 -16.36
C GLU A 184 16.01 1.74 -16.08
N ASN A 185 16.95 1.39 -16.96
CA ASN A 185 17.88 0.26 -16.79
C ASN A 185 17.23 -1.11 -16.51
N ASN A 186 15.97 -1.33 -16.92
CA ASN A 186 15.22 -2.57 -16.66
C ASN A 186 15.15 -2.91 -15.15
N GLN A 187 15.11 -1.88 -14.28
CA GLN A 187 15.03 -2.03 -12.83
C GLN A 187 13.86 -1.21 -12.28
N PHE A 188 13.32 -1.64 -11.14
CA PHE A 188 12.29 -0.88 -10.45
C PHE A 188 12.87 0.42 -9.91
N SER A 189 12.17 1.52 -10.12
CA SER A 189 12.41 2.77 -9.43
C SER A 189 12.01 2.67 -7.96
N TYR A 190 12.29 3.73 -7.20
CA TYR A 190 11.90 3.85 -5.78
C TYR A 190 10.45 3.42 -5.54
N ALA A 191 10.24 2.61 -4.50
CA ALA A 191 8.94 2.01 -4.20
C ALA A 191 8.04 2.96 -3.40
N SER A 192 6.83 3.17 -3.90
CA SER A 192 5.72 3.85 -3.22
C SER A 192 4.80 2.82 -2.58
N ASP A 193 4.86 2.72 -1.25
CA ASP A 193 4.06 1.77 -0.49
C ASP A 193 2.57 2.12 -0.43
N CYS A 194 1.71 1.11 -0.51
CA CYS A 194 0.25 1.22 -0.41
C CYS A 194 -0.31 1.64 0.96
N THR A 195 0.53 1.76 1.98
CA THR A 195 0.12 2.18 3.32
C THR A 195 0.95 3.39 3.76
N GLY A 196 0.36 4.28 4.54
CA GLY A 196 1.09 5.37 5.19
C GLY A 196 1.85 4.87 6.43
N PHE A 197 2.83 5.64 6.89
CA PHE A 197 3.52 5.38 8.17
C PHE A 197 2.56 5.40 9.37
N PHE A 198 1.62 6.33 9.35
CA PHE A 198 0.61 6.50 10.39
C PHE A 198 -0.78 6.49 9.77
N THR A 199 -1.70 5.76 10.39
CA THR A 199 -3.11 5.82 10.02
C THR A 199 -3.73 7.13 10.49
N PRO A 200 -4.86 7.56 9.91
CA PRO A 200 -5.59 8.74 10.41
C PRO A 200 -5.92 8.65 11.90
N GLY A 201 -6.25 7.46 12.40
CA GLY A 201 -6.52 7.24 13.83
C GLY A 201 -5.29 7.47 14.71
N ILE A 202 -4.10 7.01 14.28
CA ILE A 202 -2.85 7.26 15.01
C ILE A 202 -2.53 8.76 15.01
N TRP A 203 -2.75 9.46 13.89
CA TRP A 203 -2.57 10.92 13.83
C TRP A 203 -3.48 11.66 14.83
N MET A 204 -4.76 11.32 14.88
CA MET A 204 -5.69 11.93 15.83
C MET A 204 -5.27 11.67 17.28
N GLY A 205 -4.83 10.44 17.59
CA GLY A 205 -4.35 10.08 18.93
C GLY A 205 -3.04 10.80 19.31
N LEU A 206 -2.09 10.89 18.38
CA LEU A 206 -0.81 11.54 18.60
C LEU A 206 -0.99 13.05 18.82
N VAL A 207 -1.76 13.71 17.96
CA VAL A 207 -2.01 15.15 18.08
C VAL A 207 -2.72 15.48 19.38
N THR A 208 -3.77 14.73 19.74
CA THR A 208 -4.49 14.93 21.00
C THR A 208 -3.61 14.69 22.23
N SER A 209 -2.78 13.63 22.21
CA SER A 209 -1.85 13.33 23.30
C SER A 209 -0.83 14.45 23.49
N ILE A 210 -0.28 15.00 22.40
CA ILE A 210 0.66 16.14 22.47
C ILE A 210 -0.01 17.37 23.10
N VAL A 211 -1.25 17.69 22.71
CA VAL A 211 -1.99 18.82 23.28
C VAL A 211 -2.23 18.64 24.78
N LEU A 212 -2.67 17.46 25.21
CA LEU A 212 -2.90 17.18 26.63
C LEU A 212 -1.61 17.21 27.45
N LEU A 213 -0.51 16.66 26.90
CA LEU A 213 0.81 16.74 27.53
C LEU A 213 1.28 18.18 27.68
N TRP A 214 1.01 19.03 26.69
CA TRP A 214 1.37 20.45 26.75
C TRP A 214 0.59 21.19 27.85
N ILE A 215 -0.72 20.96 27.95
CA ILE A 215 -1.56 21.51 29.02
C ILE A 215 -1.09 21.01 30.40
N LEU A 216 -0.80 19.72 30.52
CA LEU A 216 -0.31 19.12 31.77
C LEU A 216 1.03 19.72 32.18
N ALA A 217 1.98 19.84 31.24
CA ALA A 217 3.29 20.43 31.50
C ALA A 217 3.17 21.89 31.95
N TYR A 218 2.27 22.66 31.33
CA TYR A 218 1.98 24.03 31.75
C TYR A 218 1.38 24.09 33.17
N GLY A 219 0.45 23.18 33.49
CA GLY A 219 -0.12 23.07 34.84
C GLY A 219 0.93 22.74 35.89
N ILE A 220 1.80 21.76 35.62
CA ILE A 220 2.91 21.38 36.51
C ILE A 220 3.89 22.54 36.67
N HIS A 221 4.23 23.24 35.58
CA HIS A 221 5.11 24.41 35.61
C HIS A 221 4.55 25.50 36.54
N MET A 222 3.24 25.79 36.46
CA MET A 222 2.59 26.77 37.34
C MET A 222 2.62 26.35 38.81
N ILE A 223 2.37 25.06 39.11
CA ILE A 223 2.47 24.54 40.48
C ILE A 223 3.90 24.66 41.02
N MET A 224 4.91 24.38 40.19
CA MET A 224 6.32 24.47 40.59
C MET A 224 6.77 25.89 40.90
N GLN A 225 6.08 26.91 40.39
CA GLN A 225 6.36 28.33 40.68
C GLN A 225 5.62 28.87 41.91
N LEU A 226 4.85 28.05 42.63
CA LEU A 226 4.22 28.48 43.88
C LEU A 226 5.29 28.71 44.96
N THR A 227 5.59 29.98 45.23
CA THR A 227 6.47 30.38 46.33
C THR A 227 5.65 30.58 47.61
N THR A 228 6.13 30.04 48.73
CA THR A 228 5.52 30.28 50.05
C THR A 228 5.75 31.74 50.48
N ASN A 229 4.75 32.35 51.13
CA ASN A 229 4.93 33.70 51.70
C ASN A 229 6.11 33.70 52.69
N SER A 230 7.00 34.67 52.55
CA SER A 230 8.27 34.73 53.29
C SER A 230 8.12 35.13 54.76
N ARG A 231 6.96 35.68 55.15
CA ARG A 231 6.73 36.22 56.49
C ARG A 231 5.29 35.95 56.90
N PHE A 232 5.14 35.13 57.94
CA PHE A 232 3.93 35.16 58.73
C PHE A 232 4.06 36.38 59.66
N ASP A 233 3.03 37.22 59.75
CA ASP A 233 2.99 38.29 60.75
C ASP A 233 3.00 37.64 62.14
N ASP A 234 4.18 37.63 62.76
CA ASP A 234 4.35 37.22 64.14
C ASP A 234 3.64 38.25 65.02
N PRO A 235 2.60 37.89 65.80
CA PRO A 235 1.90 38.82 66.68
C PRO A 235 2.79 39.37 67.82
N LYS A 236 4.04 38.90 67.95
CA LYS A 236 5.08 39.46 68.83
C LYS A 236 6.14 40.30 68.11
N GLY A 237 6.10 40.38 66.78
CA GLY A 237 6.99 41.21 65.97
C GLY A 237 6.56 42.69 65.99
N SER A 238 7.53 43.61 65.98
CA SER A 238 7.28 45.06 65.98
C SER A 238 6.35 45.47 64.83
N ALA A 239 5.26 46.16 65.15
CA ALA A 239 4.26 46.62 64.20
C ALA A 239 4.88 47.53 63.11
N LEU A 240 4.42 47.36 61.87
CA LEU A 240 4.80 48.21 60.73
C LEU A 240 4.40 49.66 61.03
N SER A 241 5.39 50.55 61.16
CA SER A 241 5.16 51.99 61.29
C SER A 241 4.71 52.56 59.95
N VAL A 242 3.43 52.91 59.85
CA VAL A 242 2.91 53.69 58.72
C VAL A 242 3.32 55.14 58.92
N PRO A 243 4.07 55.78 58.00
CA PRO A 243 4.39 57.19 58.14
C PRO A 243 3.11 57.99 57.91
N GLN A 244 2.61 58.66 58.95
CA GLN A 244 1.61 59.70 58.77
C GLN A 244 2.34 60.95 58.28
N THR A 245 2.21 61.24 56.98
CA THR A 245 2.52 62.56 56.44
C THR A 245 1.45 63.54 56.90
N GLU A 246 1.87 64.60 57.60
CA GLU A 246 1.16 65.88 57.64
C GLU A 246 1.08 66.51 56.24
#